data_AF-A0A2W5RDM3-F1
#
_entry.id   AF-A0A2W5RDM3-F1
#
_cell.length_a   1.000
_cell.length_b   1.000
_cell.length_c   1.000
_cell.angle_alpha   90.00
_cell.angle_beta   90.00
_cell.angle_gamma   90.00
#
_symmetry.space_group_name_H-M   'P 1'
#
loop_
_entity.id
_entity.type
_entity.pdbx_description
1 polymer ?
#
loop_
_entity_poly.entity_id
_entity_poly.type
_entity_poly.pdbx_seq_one_letter_code
_entity_poly.pdbx_strand_id
1 'polypeptide(L)'
;MPHLVRFLLRHALLGVALTVVFVGALLALDIAGLGTLMWQSPSGLIAAFALTVALSVTFGSAQMGFAVMLLPEDDAPRPRDGGRRTGALLPVRLRVRARR
;
A
#
# COMPACT_ATOMS: atom_id res chain seq x y z
N MET A 1 21.86 5.30 7.99
CA MET A 1 20.87 5.51 6.90
C MET A 1 19.73 6.37 7.43
N PRO A 2 19.24 7.37 6.68
CA PRO A 2 18.10 8.21 7.08
C PRO A 2 16.84 7.37 7.38
N HIS A 3 16.02 7.79 8.35
CA HIS A 3 14.88 7.01 8.82
C HIS A 3 13.85 6.68 7.73
N LEU A 4 13.58 7.64 6.83
CA LEU A 4 12.65 7.47 5.71
C LEU A 4 13.15 6.43 4.68
N VAL A 5 14.45 6.42 4.37
CA VAL A 5 15.03 5.45 3.45
C VAL A 5 14.90 4.03 4.02
N ARG A 6 15.17 3.86 5.32
CA ARG A 6 14.98 2.57 6.00
C ARG A 6 13.52 2.14 6.03
N PHE A 7 12.60 3.08 6.25
CA PHE A 7 11.16 2.82 6.20
C PHE A 7 10.73 2.33 4.81
N LEU A 8 11.15 3.02 3.76
CA LEU A 8 10.81 2.69 2.38
C LEU A 8 11.38 1.33 1.98
N LEU A 9 12.66 1.05 2.28
CA LEU A 9 13.31 -0.22 1.98
C LEU A 9 12.62 -1.42 2.66
N ARG A 10 12.13 -1.26 3.89
CA ARG A 10 11.38 -2.33 4.57
C ARG A 10 10.11 -2.69 3.80
N HIS A 11 9.33 -1.69 3.37
CA HIS A 11 8.10 -1.90 2.62
C HIS A 11 8.37 -2.39 1.19
N ALA A 12 9.47 -1.95 0.59
CA ALA A 12 9.97 -2.51 -0.67
C ALA A 12 10.17 -4.02 -0.58
N LEU A 13 10.91 -4.46 0.45
CA LEU A 13 11.19 -5.89 0.69
C LEU A 13 9.92 -6.68 0.99
N LEU A 14 8.96 -6.09 1.72
CA LEU A 14 7.63 -6.70 1.92
C LEU A 14 6.88 -6.86 0.59
N GLY A 15 6.96 -5.89 -0.32
CA GLY A 15 6.41 -5.99 -1.67
C GLY A 15 7.04 -7.09 -2.50
N VAL A 16 8.38 -7.23 -2.45
CA VAL A 16 9.08 -8.34 -3.13
C VAL A 16 8.68 -9.70 -2.54
N ALA A 17 8.56 -9.80 -1.22
CA ALA A 17 8.11 -11.04 -0.58
C ALA A 17 6.69 -11.41 -1.04
N LEU A 18 5.80 -10.42 -1.14
CA LEU A 18 4.44 -10.63 -1.66
C LEU A 18 4.47 -11.09 -3.13
N THR A 19 5.39 -10.57 -3.95
CA THR A 19 5.57 -11.06 -5.33
C THR A 19 5.95 -12.53 -5.39
N VAL A 20 6.90 -12.99 -4.57
CA VAL A 20 7.30 -14.41 -4.56
C VAL A 20 6.13 -15.31 -4.23
N VAL A 21 5.31 -14.92 -3.24
CA VAL A 21 4.08 -15.64 -2.88
C VAL A 21 3.08 -15.63 -4.03
N PHE A 22 2.88 -14.47 -4.67
CA PHE A 22 1.94 -14.31 -5.78
C PHE A 22 2.35 -15.13 -7.02
N VAL A 23 3.61 -15.05 -7.44
CA VAL A 23 4.15 -15.85 -8.55
C VAL A 23 4.08 -17.33 -8.21
N GLY A 24 4.45 -17.72 -6.98
CA GLY A 24 4.30 -19.10 -6.51
C GLY A 24 2.86 -19.60 -6.64
N ALA A 25 1.88 -18.78 -6.28
CA ALA A 25 0.46 -19.10 -6.46
C ALA A 25 0.06 -19.21 -7.94
N LEU A 26 0.54 -18.32 -8.82
CA LEU A 26 0.27 -18.39 -10.26
C LEU A 26 0.76 -19.71 -10.87
N LEU A 27 1.97 -20.14 -10.49
CA LEU A 27 2.57 -21.38 -11.00
C LEU A 27 1.91 -22.61 -10.38
N ALA A 28 1.60 -22.59 -9.08
CA ALA A 28 0.97 -23.70 -8.38
C ALA A 28 -0.47 -23.95 -8.84
N LEU A 29 -1.22 -22.88 -9.14
CA LEU A 29 -2.59 -22.97 -9.66
C LEU A 29 -2.64 -23.15 -11.18
N ASP A 30 -1.48 -23.17 -11.84
CA ASP A 30 -1.32 -23.26 -13.29
C ASP A 30 -2.23 -22.30 -14.07
N ILE A 31 -2.26 -21.03 -13.64
CA ILE A 31 -3.17 -20.04 -14.23
C ILE A 31 -2.86 -19.89 -15.72
N ALA A 32 -3.87 -20.17 -16.56
CA ALA A 32 -3.75 -20.17 -18.01
C ALA A 32 -2.64 -21.09 -18.56
N GLY A 33 -2.24 -22.13 -17.81
CA GLY A 33 -1.18 -23.05 -18.22
C GLY A 33 0.24 -22.53 -18.02
N LEU A 34 0.44 -21.43 -17.28
CA LEU A 34 1.76 -20.83 -17.07
C LEU A 34 2.76 -21.75 -16.37
N GLY A 35 2.33 -22.46 -15.33
CA GLY A 35 3.18 -23.37 -14.56
C GLY A 35 3.65 -24.53 -15.44
N THR A 36 2.72 -25.14 -16.17
CA THR A 36 3.00 -26.22 -17.12
C THR A 36 3.92 -25.75 -18.25
N LEU A 37 3.66 -24.57 -18.83
CA LEU A 37 4.47 -24.00 -19.90
C LEU A 37 5.92 -23.77 -19.47
N MET A 38 6.10 -23.24 -18.26
CA MET A 38 7.43 -22.97 -17.73
C MET A 38 8.16 -24.28 -17.38
N TRP A 39 7.47 -25.28 -16.85
CA TRP A 39 8.10 -26.57 -16.53
C TRP A 39 8.58 -27.35 -17.76
N GLN A 40 7.85 -27.24 -18.87
CA GLN A 40 8.19 -27.92 -20.13
C GLN A 40 9.21 -27.13 -20.98
N SER A 41 9.46 -25.87 -20.64
CA SER A 41 10.39 -25.02 -21.38
C SER A 41 11.82 -25.13 -20.84
N PRO A 42 12.83 -25.30 -21.71
CA PRO A 42 14.25 -25.19 -21.31
C PRO A 42 14.61 -23.85 -20.66
N SER A 43 13.84 -22.80 -20.95
CA SER A 43 14.02 -21.45 -20.40
C SER A 43 13.08 -21.14 -19.22
N GLY A 44 12.37 -22.13 -18.68
CA GLY A 44 11.37 -21.97 -17.61
C GLY A 44 11.88 -21.19 -16.39
N LEU A 45 13.11 -21.48 -15.95
CA LEU A 45 13.74 -20.76 -14.83
C LEU A 45 14.02 -19.29 -15.14
N ILE A 46 14.44 -18.99 -16.38
CA ILE A 46 14.70 -17.61 -16.82
C ILE A 46 13.38 -16.85 -16.89
N ALA A 47 12.31 -17.49 -17.42
CA ALA A 47 10.97 -16.92 -17.44
C ALA A 47 10.45 -16.64 -16.01
N ALA A 48 10.66 -17.57 -15.07
CA ALA A 48 10.26 -17.40 -13.67
C ALA A 48 10.97 -16.22 -13.01
N PHE A 49 12.28 -16.13 -13.26
CA PHE A 49 13.08 -15.02 -12.76
C PHE A 49 12.64 -13.68 -13.36
N ALA A 50 12.47 -13.61 -14.69
CA ALA A 50 12.03 -12.41 -15.38
C ALA A 50 10.64 -11.96 -14.89
N LEU A 51 9.68 -12.88 -14.78
CA LEU A 51 8.34 -12.63 -14.26
C LEU A 51 8.40 -12.10 -12.82
N THR A 52 9.19 -12.76 -11.96
CA THR A 52 9.34 -12.38 -10.55
C THR A 52 9.96 -11.00 -10.43
N VAL A 53 11.01 -10.69 -11.19
CA VAL A 53 11.67 -9.37 -11.16
C VAL A 53 10.72 -8.28 -11.65
N ALA A 54 10.03 -8.51 -12.77
CA ALA A 54 9.07 -7.54 -13.31
C ALA A 54 7.97 -7.21 -12.29
N LEU A 55 7.36 -8.24 -11.70
CA LEU A 55 6.31 -8.06 -10.70
C LEU A 55 6.84 -7.49 -9.37
N SER A 56 8.09 -7.77 -9.01
CA SER A 56 8.72 -7.26 -7.78
C SER A 56 8.80 -5.75 -7.79
N VAL A 57 9.08 -5.14 -8.95
CA VAL A 57 9.06 -3.68 -9.11
C VAL A 57 7.63 -3.14 -8.92
N THR A 58 6.62 -3.80 -9.49
CA THR A 58 5.21 -3.39 -9.38
C THR A 58 4.70 -3.47 -7.94
N PHE A 59 4.82 -4.64 -7.30
CA PHE A 59 4.37 -4.83 -5.91
C PHE A 59 5.21 -4.07 -4.90
N GLY A 60 6.54 -3.97 -5.13
CA GLY A 60 7.43 -3.13 -4.33
C GLY A 60 7.00 -1.67 -4.35
N SER A 61 6.71 -1.13 -5.54
CA SER A 61 6.21 0.25 -5.68
C SER A 61 4.84 0.44 -5.02
N ALA A 62 3.92 -0.51 -5.20
CA ALA A 62 2.60 -0.46 -4.58
C ALA A 62 2.66 -0.51 -3.04
N GLN A 63 3.50 -1.40 -2.47
CA GLN A 63 3.70 -1.50 -1.02
C GLN A 63 4.36 -0.26 -0.43
N MET A 64 5.35 0.31 -1.12
CA MET A 64 5.92 1.60 -0.74
C MET A 64 4.86 2.71 -0.74
N GLY A 65 4.05 2.80 -1.80
CA GLY A 65 2.96 3.78 -1.90
C GLY A 65 1.91 3.60 -0.80
N PHE A 66 1.50 2.36 -0.54
CA PHE A 66 0.60 2.02 0.57
C PHE A 66 1.17 2.48 1.92
N ALA A 67 2.45 2.21 2.17
CA ALA A 67 3.12 2.61 3.40
C ALA A 67 3.14 4.13 3.58
N VAL A 68 3.40 4.88 2.49
CA VAL A 68 3.36 6.34 2.49
C VAL A 68 1.96 6.88 2.73
N MET A 69 0.92 6.29 2.10
CA MET A 69 -0.47 6.71 2.30
C MET A 69 -1.00 6.42 3.71
N LEU A 70 -0.38 5.47 4.42
CA LEU A 70 -0.72 5.12 5.81
C LEU A 70 0.14 5.85 6.86
N LEU A 71 1.07 6.72 6.45
CA LEU A 71 1.86 7.48 7.41
C LEU A 71 0.93 8.42 8.21
N PRO A 72 0.95 8.34 9.55
CA PRO A 72 0.24 9.30 10.38
C PRO A 72 0.92 10.67 10.32
N GLU A 73 0.10 11.72 10.29
CA GLU A 73 0.56 13.11 10.39
C GLU A 73 0.80 13.44 11.86
N ASP A 74 2.01 13.15 12.35
CA ASP A 74 2.47 13.68 13.62
C ASP A 74 2.88 15.15 13.40
N ASP A 75 1.92 16.07 13.67
CA ASP A 75 2.09 17.50 14.01
C ASP A 75 0.90 18.40 13.62
N ALA A 76 -0.31 17.86 13.43
CA ALA A 76 -1.49 18.70 13.64
C ALA A 76 -1.58 19.00 15.15
N PRO A 77 -1.70 20.28 15.59
CA PRO A 77 -1.92 20.60 16.99
C PRO A 77 -3.11 19.80 17.50
N ARG A 78 -2.86 18.74 18.29
CA ARG A 78 -3.92 17.98 18.95
C ARG A 78 -4.67 18.97 19.84
N PRO A 79 -5.97 19.24 19.62
CA PRO A 79 -6.74 19.95 20.62
C PRO A 79 -6.65 19.13 21.91
N ARG A 80 -6.12 19.77 22.97
CA ARG A 80 -6.09 19.23 24.33
C ARG A 80 -7.39 18.51 24.66
N ASP A 81 -7.24 17.35 25.29
CA ASP A 81 -8.22 16.58 26.05
C ASP A 81 -9.66 17.14 26.05
N GLY A 82 -10.57 16.39 25.45
CA GLY A 82 -12.00 16.62 25.58
C GLY A 82 -12.75 15.39 25.15
N GLY A 83 -13.05 14.52 26.11
CA GLY A 83 -13.72 13.24 25.91
C GLY A 83 -14.96 13.31 25.01
N ARG A 84 -15.26 12.16 24.37
CA ARG A 84 -16.53 11.81 23.72
C ARG A 84 -17.38 13.00 23.29
N ARG A 85 -17.13 13.54 22.10
CA ARG A 85 -18.04 14.50 21.47
C ARG A 85 -18.92 13.80 20.44
N THR A 86 -20.03 13.26 20.92
CA THR A 86 -21.32 13.47 20.24
C THR A 86 -21.37 14.96 19.94
N GLY A 87 -21.37 15.35 18.66
CA GLY A 87 -21.36 16.77 18.29
C GLY A 87 -22.57 17.47 18.88
N ALA A 88 -22.37 18.19 19.99
CA ALA A 88 -23.38 19.08 20.52
C ALA A 88 -23.50 20.23 19.51
N LEU A 89 -24.55 20.15 18.69
CA LEU A 89 -24.97 21.23 17.81
C LEU A 89 -25.32 22.44 18.69
N LEU A 90 -24.36 23.34 18.87
CA LEU A 90 -24.58 24.58 19.60
C LEU A 90 -25.23 25.58 18.64
N PRO A 91 -26.46 26.05 18.94
CA PRO A 91 -27.16 26.96 18.05
C PRO A 91 -26.45 28.33 18.05
N VAL A 92 -25.96 28.73 16.87
CA VAL A 92 -25.40 30.06 16.64
C VAL A 92 -26.54 31.00 16.27
N ARG A 93 -26.75 32.07 17.05
CA ARG A 93 -27.75 33.09 16.74
C ARG A 93 -27.21 34.04 15.69
N LEU A 94 -27.69 33.91 14.46
CA LEU A 94 -27.44 34.88 13.39
C LEU A 94 -28.42 36.06 13.53
N ARG A 95 -27.89 37.26 13.71
CA ARG A 95 -28.71 38.49 13.71
C ARG A 95 -28.91 38.93 12.27
N VAL A 96 -30.08 38.63 11.70
CA VAL A 96 -30.44 39.06 10.36
C VAL A 96 -30.76 40.56 10.38
N ARG A 97 -30.00 41.35 9.62
CA ARG A 97 -30.28 42.76 9.38
C ARG A 97 -31.20 42.86 8.17
N ALA A 98 -32.49 43.10 8.39
CA ALA A 98 -33.43 43.36 7.31
C ALA A 98 -33.02 44.64 6.58
N ARG A 99 -32.73 44.52 5.29
CA ARG A 99 -32.45 45.64 4.39
C ARG A 99 -33.79 46.08 3.81
N ARG A 100 -34.25 47.29 4.18
CA ARG A 100 -35.33 48.00 3.47
C ARG A 100 -34.73 48.77 2.30
#